data_AF-A0A562D603-F1
#
_entry.id   AF-A0A562D603-F1
#
_cell.length_a   1.000
_cell.length_b   1.000
_cell.length_c   1.000
_cell.angle_alpha   90.00
_cell.angle_beta   90.00
_cell.angle_gamma   90.00
#
_symmetry.space_group_name_H-M   'P 1'
#
loop_
_entity.id
_entity.type
_entity.pdbx_description
1 polymer ?
#
loop_
_entity_poly.entity_id
_entity_poly.type
_entity_poly.pdbx_seq_one_letter_code
_entity_poly.pdbx_strand_id
1 'polypeptide(L)'
;MTDTERFDEALDRDWVRYASQLTRRISELAGSDAFELHAETASGPAACVHVHASAGGHATVEVTGSEPVTRPVSEADMLARHIVSVLRGRGKVPHPAFLQAHPPSALGDLRERVSDALAHALGRPVPVDADGDFVVVLDSQVVFVVIDDDGSIRLWAPLLHAIPENDTPGATPAAGRTHALAELTELNRTWPHIKVVLVEDRLVATVDLLGDPFVPRHLSELLQRLKGFLTVVDERFARRFDGVRYGSDRDRDVDLPEGSVLDEPN
;
A
#
# COMPACT_ATOMS: atom_id res chain seq x y z
N MET A 1 22.15 15.76 -44.21
CA MET A 1 21.70 15.64 -42.81
C MET A 1 20.76 16.76 -42.49
N THR A 2 19.48 16.47 -42.63
CA THR A 2 18.38 17.29 -42.13
C THR A 2 18.22 17.08 -40.62
N ASP A 3 17.55 18.00 -39.91
CA ASP A 3 17.31 17.83 -38.47
C ASP A 3 16.44 16.60 -38.16
N THR A 4 15.58 16.19 -39.10
CA THR A 4 14.80 14.95 -39.02
C THR A 4 15.72 13.72 -39.09
N GLU A 5 16.65 13.66 -40.04
CA GLU A 5 17.63 12.55 -40.15
C GLU A 5 18.47 12.42 -38.87
N ARG A 6 18.87 13.55 -38.27
CA ARG A 6 19.63 13.57 -37.00
C ARG A 6 18.79 13.05 -35.82
N PHE A 7 17.51 13.40 -35.77
CA PHE A 7 16.58 12.95 -34.74
C PHE A 7 16.30 11.45 -34.86
N ASP A 8 16.05 10.95 -36.07
CA ASP A 8 15.82 9.53 -36.34
C ASP A 8 17.05 8.67 -35.97
N GLU A 9 18.26 9.14 -36.32
CA GLU A 9 19.50 8.48 -35.90
C GLU A 9 19.69 8.47 -34.37
N ALA A 10 19.31 9.54 -33.67
CA ALA A 10 19.38 9.59 -32.21
C ALA A 10 18.38 8.60 -31.58
N LEU A 11 17.16 8.59 -32.09
CA LEU A 11 16.11 7.68 -31.65
C LEU A 11 16.51 6.21 -31.85
N ASP A 12 17.09 5.86 -33.01
CA ASP A 12 17.56 4.50 -33.27
C ASP A 12 18.72 4.11 -32.35
N ARG A 13 19.65 5.04 -32.04
CA ARG A 13 20.70 4.79 -31.05
C ARG A 13 20.12 4.49 -29.67
N ASP A 14 19.11 5.23 -29.24
CA ASP A 14 18.48 5.01 -27.93
C ASP A 14 17.75 3.67 -27.86
N TRP A 15 17.06 3.26 -28.93
CA TRP A 15 16.47 1.93 -29.03
C TRP A 15 17.51 0.80 -29.04
N VAL A 16 18.64 0.97 -29.74
CA VAL A 16 19.75 -0.01 -29.73
C VAL A 16 20.37 -0.14 -28.34
N ARG A 17 20.55 1.00 -27.65
CA ARG A 17 21.04 1.03 -26.26
C ARG A 17 20.06 0.33 -25.32
N TYR A 18 18.77 0.61 -25.45
CA TYR A 18 17.73 -0.03 -24.65
C TYR A 18 17.67 -1.54 -24.90
N ALA A 19 17.74 -1.98 -26.16
CA ALA A 19 17.81 -3.41 -26.50
C ALA A 19 19.00 -4.10 -25.83
N SER A 20 20.17 -3.46 -25.81
CA SER A 20 21.37 -4.01 -25.16
C SER A 20 21.21 -4.13 -23.63
N GLN A 21 20.56 -3.14 -23.00
CA GLN A 21 20.25 -3.21 -21.56
C GLN A 21 19.25 -4.33 -21.25
N LEU A 22 18.25 -4.50 -22.12
CA LEU A 22 17.23 -5.53 -22.00
C LEU A 22 17.84 -6.93 -22.19
N THR A 23 18.75 -7.12 -23.15
CA THR A 23 19.51 -8.36 -23.31
C THR A 23 20.22 -8.74 -22.02
N ARG A 24 20.98 -7.80 -21.44
CA ARG A 24 21.69 -8.07 -20.18
C ARG A 24 20.72 -8.48 -19.06
N ARG A 25 19.62 -7.73 -18.91
CA ARG A 25 18.60 -8.01 -17.89
C ARG A 25 17.97 -9.38 -18.05
N ILE A 26 17.66 -9.81 -19.28
CA ILE A 26 17.08 -11.13 -19.57
C ILE A 26 18.10 -12.25 -19.31
N SER A 27 19.37 -12.05 -19.67
CA SER A 27 20.43 -13.03 -19.42
C SER A 27 20.72 -13.26 -17.93
N GLU A 28 20.42 -12.26 -17.10
CA GLU A 28 20.59 -12.31 -15.65
C GLU A 28 19.40 -12.96 -14.91
N LEU A 29 18.28 -13.24 -15.60
CA LEU A 29 17.11 -13.87 -14.98
C LEU A 29 17.41 -15.32 -14.57
N ALA A 30 17.05 -15.68 -13.34
CA ALA A 30 17.17 -17.03 -12.83
C ALA A 30 15.90 -17.46 -12.06
N GLY A 31 15.70 -18.79 -11.95
CA GLY A 31 14.63 -19.34 -11.12
C GLY A 31 13.23 -18.82 -11.50
N SER A 32 12.63 -18.06 -10.60
CA SER A 32 11.30 -17.44 -10.74
C SER A 32 11.37 -15.92 -10.98
N ASP A 33 12.52 -15.39 -11.40
CA ASP A 33 12.67 -13.96 -11.70
C ASP A 33 11.76 -13.56 -12.85
N ALA A 34 11.20 -12.36 -12.77
CA ALA A 34 10.45 -11.77 -13.86
C ALA A 34 10.56 -10.24 -13.81
N PHE A 35 10.05 -9.55 -14.82
CA PHE A 35 9.79 -8.12 -14.82
C PHE A 35 8.79 -7.76 -15.90
N GLU A 36 8.25 -6.56 -15.80
CA GLU A 36 7.32 -6.02 -16.78
C GLU A 36 7.82 -4.71 -17.35
N LEU A 37 7.38 -4.39 -18.56
CA LEU A 37 7.57 -3.10 -19.20
C LEU A 37 6.20 -2.51 -19.50
N HIS A 38 5.98 -1.29 -19.03
CA HIS A 38 4.78 -0.50 -19.31
C HIS A 38 5.18 0.70 -20.16
N ALA A 39 4.41 0.95 -21.21
CA ALA A 39 4.56 2.13 -22.03
C ALA A 39 3.42 3.12 -21.78
N GLU A 40 3.72 4.27 -21.21
CA GLU A 40 2.78 5.39 -21.18
C GLU A 40 2.99 6.28 -22.40
N THR A 41 1.96 6.47 -23.19
CA THR A 41 2.00 7.40 -24.33
C THR A 41 1.01 8.53 -24.13
N ALA A 42 1.10 9.59 -24.94
CA ALA A 42 0.13 10.68 -24.92
C ALA A 42 -1.32 10.23 -25.20
N SER A 43 -1.53 8.99 -25.68
CA SER A 43 -2.84 8.38 -25.91
C SER A 43 -3.27 7.41 -24.80
N GLY A 44 -2.51 7.32 -23.68
CA GLY A 44 -2.72 6.38 -22.59
C GLY A 44 -1.73 5.20 -22.61
N PRO A 45 -1.97 4.17 -21.77
CA PRO A 45 -1.14 2.96 -21.71
C PRO A 45 -1.17 2.24 -23.07
N ALA A 46 0.00 2.03 -23.68
CA ALA A 46 0.08 1.58 -25.07
C ALA A 46 0.54 0.13 -25.25
N ALA A 47 1.35 -0.38 -24.32
CA ALA A 47 1.79 -1.77 -24.33
C ALA A 47 2.26 -2.21 -22.94
N CYS A 48 1.89 -3.44 -22.57
CA CYS A 48 2.47 -4.16 -21.45
C CYS A 48 3.21 -5.38 -21.97
N VAL A 49 4.48 -5.53 -21.56
CA VAL A 49 5.33 -6.68 -21.87
C VAL A 49 5.70 -7.33 -20.55
N HIS A 50 5.35 -8.59 -20.36
CA HIS A 50 5.73 -9.38 -19.20
C HIS A 50 6.84 -10.37 -19.61
N VAL A 51 7.94 -10.38 -18.86
CA VAL A 51 9.06 -11.28 -19.09
C VAL A 51 9.29 -12.09 -17.82
N HIS A 52 9.22 -13.42 -17.91
CA HIS A 52 9.45 -14.30 -16.76
C HIS A 52 10.38 -15.45 -17.10
N ALA A 53 11.26 -15.79 -16.16
CA ALA A 53 12.09 -16.98 -16.22
C ALA A 53 11.29 -18.23 -15.84
N SER A 54 11.75 -19.36 -16.35
CA SER A 54 11.25 -20.69 -16.04
C SER A 54 12.40 -21.55 -15.53
N ALA A 55 12.07 -22.56 -14.71
CA ALA A 55 13.02 -23.42 -14.01
C ALA A 55 14.02 -24.19 -14.91
N GLY A 56 13.86 -24.12 -16.24
CA GLY A 56 14.76 -24.72 -17.23
C GLY A 56 15.71 -23.74 -17.93
N GLY A 57 15.95 -22.54 -17.38
CA GLY A 57 16.85 -21.55 -17.99
C GLY A 57 16.29 -20.94 -19.28
N HIS A 58 14.97 -20.88 -19.40
CA HIS A 58 14.27 -20.21 -20.49
C HIS A 58 13.56 -18.98 -19.94
N ALA A 59 13.46 -17.94 -20.75
CA ALA A 59 12.60 -16.79 -20.51
C ALA A 59 11.43 -16.80 -21.49
N THR A 60 10.25 -16.51 -20.98
CA THR A 60 9.04 -16.30 -21.77
C THR A 60 8.72 -14.82 -21.79
N VAL A 61 8.43 -14.31 -22.97
CA VAL A 61 7.99 -12.94 -23.21
C VAL A 61 6.54 -12.99 -23.64
N GLU A 62 5.68 -12.35 -22.87
CA GLU A 62 4.27 -12.16 -23.16
C GLU A 62 4.05 -10.68 -23.49
N VAL A 63 3.38 -10.41 -24.60
CA VAL A 63 2.99 -9.05 -24.95
C VAL A 63 1.49 -9.02 -25.13
N THR A 64 0.83 -8.02 -24.55
CA THR A 64 -0.63 -7.89 -24.62
C THR A 64 -1.13 -7.99 -26.07
N GLY A 65 -1.91 -9.03 -26.36
CA GLY A 65 -2.51 -9.29 -27.66
C GLY A 65 -1.62 -10.03 -28.68
N SER A 66 -0.41 -10.47 -28.31
CA SER A 66 0.48 -11.30 -29.13
C SER A 66 0.62 -12.71 -28.54
N GLU A 67 1.03 -13.69 -29.35
CA GLU A 67 1.39 -15.00 -28.83
C GLU A 67 2.67 -14.93 -27.97
N PRO A 68 2.73 -15.64 -26.83
CA PRO A 68 3.93 -15.72 -26.01
C PRO A 68 5.13 -16.30 -26.79
N VAL A 69 6.31 -15.74 -26.54
CA VAL A 69 7.56 -16.22 -27.13
C VAL A 69 8.48 -16.72 -26.03
N THR A 70 8.74 -18.02 -26.03
CA THR A 70 9.69 -18.66 -25.10
C THR A 70 11.01 -19.00 -25.81
N ARG A 71 12.12 -18.59 -25.19
CA ARG A 71 13.49 -18.88 -25.65
C ARG A 71 14.44 -19.14 -24.47
N PRO A 72 15.56 -19.84 -24.70
CA PRO A 72 16.64 -19.93 -23.71
C PRO A 72 17.15 -18.53 -23.31
N VAL A 73 17.54 -18.33 -22.04
CA VAL A 73 18.13 -17.05 -21.59
C VAL A 73 19.48 -16.75 -22.27
N SER A 74 20.14 -17.77 -22.83
CA SER A 74 21.32 -17.62 -23.68
C SER A 74 21.03 -16.90 -25.01
N GLU A 75 19.77 -16.87 -25.45
CA GLU A 75 19.29 -16.15 -26.63
C GLU A 75 18.59 -14.83 -26.24
N ALA A 76 19.00 -14.21 -25.14
CA ALA A 76 18.42 -12.97 -24.63
C ALA A 76 18.42 -11.82 -25.65
N ASP A 77 19.37 -11.80 -26.58
CA ASP A 77 19.45 -10.79 -27.63
C ASP A 77 18.27 -10.90 -28.61
N MET A 78 17.85 -12.13 -28.93
CA MET A 78 16.68 -12.40 -29.76
C MET A 78 15.39 -11.99 -29.07
N LEU A 79 15.26 -12.28 -27.77
CA LEU A 79 14.12 -11.82 -26.96
C LEU A 79 14.06 -10.30 -26.86
N ALA A 80 15.19 -9.63 -26.59
CA ALA A 80 15.26 -8.18 -26.51
C ALA A 80 14.88 -7.49 -27.83
N ARG A 81 15.35 -8.02 -28.97
CA ARG A 81 14.97 -7.54 -30.30
C ARG A 81 13.49 -7.73 -30.57
N HIS A 82 12.93 -8.88 -30.19
CA HIS A 82 11.50 -9.13 -30.31
C HIS A 82 10.67 -8.11 -29.51
N ILE A 83 11.02 -7.89 -28.23
CA ILE A 83 10.35 -6.90 -27.37
C ILE A 83 10.41 -5.51 -27.99
N VAL A 84 11.59 -5.04 -28.42
CA VAL A 84 11.74 -3.71 -29.05
C VAL A 84 10.93 -3.60 -30.34
N SER A 85 10.90 -4.66 -31.15
CA SER A 85 10.09 -4.69 -32.38
C SER A 85 8.60 -4.53 -32.07
N VAL A 86 8.09 -5.24 -31.06
CA VAL A 86 6.67 -5.15 -30.68
C VAL A 86 6.35 -3.78 -30.07
N LEU A 87 7.21 -3.24 -29.20
CA LEU A 87 7.01 -1.92 -28.59
C LEU A 87 7.00 -0.79 -29.64
N ARG A 88 7.93 -0.80 -30.59
CA ARG A 88 7.99 0.20 -31.67
C ARG A 88 6.85 0.05 -32.67
N GLY A 89 6.58 -1.18 -33.11
CA GLY A 89 5.60 -1.45 -34.16
C GLY A 89 4.16 -1.41 -33.65
N ARG A 90 3.83 -2.31 -32.72
CA ARG A 90 2.46 -2.52 -32.25
C ARG A 90 2.10 -1.58 -31.10
N GLY A 91 3.00 -1.44 -30.12
CA GLY A 91 2.82 -0.53 -28.98
C GLY A 91 2.93 0.94 -29.37
N LYS A 92 3.38 1.25 -30.60
CA LYS A 92 3.60 2.61 -31.10
C LYS A 92 4.38 3.49 -30.10
N VAL A 93 5.27 2.88 -29.32
CA VAL A 93 6.04 3.58 -28.29
C VAL A 93 7.07 4.45 -29.01
N PRO A 94 7.00 5.78 -28.88
CA PRO A 94 7.82 6.67 -29.70
C PRO A 94 9.29 6.64 -29.29
N HIS A 95 9.59 6.45 -28.00
CA HIS A 95 10.95 6.45 -27.47
C HIS A 95 11.05 5.52 -26.24
N PRO A 96 12.18 4.84 -25.98
CA PRO A 96 12.30 3.93 -24.84
C PRO A 96 12.20 4.64 -23.47
N ALA A 97 12.36 5.97 -23.42
CA ALA A 97 12.15 6.75 -22.19
C ALA A 97 10.69 6.77 -21.70
N PHE A 98 9.73 6.40 -22.56
CA PHE A 98 8.33 6.19 -22.16
C PHE A 98 8.09 4.81 -21.54
N LEU A 99 9.13 3.96 -21.47
CA LEU A 99 9.06 2.63 -20.87
C LEU A 99 9.47 2.70 -19.41
N GLN A 100 8.61 2.17 -18.56
CA GLN A 100 8.90 1.93 -17.16
C GLN A 100 9.01 0.43 -16.93
N ALA A 101 10.10 0.02 -16.29
CA ALA A 101 10.33 -1.38 -15.98
C ALA A 101 9.99 -1.65 -14.51
N HIS A 102 8.98 -2.47 -14.27
CA HIS A 102 8.53 -2.82 -12.94
C HIS A 102 8.93 -4.27 -12.60
N PRO A 103 9.21 -4.59 -11.32
CA PRO A 103 9.21 -6.00 -10.89
C PRO A 103 7.82 -6.61 -11.13
N PRO A 104 7.70 -7.95 -11.23
CA PRO A 104 6.44 -8.68 -11.51
C PRO A 104 5.35 -8.43 -10.47
N SER A 105 5.77 -7.97 -9.29
CA SER A 105 4.91 -7.36 -8.28
C SER A 105 4.30 -6.04 -8.75
N ALA A 106 4.10 -5.84 -10.06
CA ALA A 106 3.30 -4.77 -10.64
C ALA A 106 2.01 -5.31 -11.28
N LEU A 107 1.96 -6.57 -11.75
CA LEU A 107 0.76 -7.27 -12.23
C LEU A 107 0.16 -8.30 -11.26
N GLY A 108 0.55 -8.32 -9.99
CA GLY A 108 -0.28 -8.98 -8.97
C GLY A 108 -1.51 -8.13 -8.67
N ASP A 109 -2.65 -8.76 -8.32
CA ASP A 109 -3.76 -8.04 -7.68
C ASP A 109 -3.12 -7.18 -6.57
N LEU A 110 -3.43 -5.88 -6.55
CA LEU A 110 -2.90 -4.94 -5.55
C LEU A 110 -2.97 -5.55 -4.15
N ARG A 111 -4.04 -6.29 -3.89
CA ARG A 111 -4.25 -7.07 -2.69
C ARG A 111 -3.18 -8.10 -2.38
N GLU A 112 -2.80 -8.93 -3.34
CA GLU A 112 -1.73 -9.93 -3.18
C GLU A 112 -0.40 -9.25 -2.86
N ARG A 113 -0.11 -8.15 -3.56
CA ARG A 113 1.13 -7.39 -3.37
C ARG A 113 1.20 -6.72 -2.01
N VAL A 114 0.08 -6.17 -1.55
CA VAL A 114 -0.05 -5.63 -0.19
C VAL A 114 0.12 -6.76 0.82
N SER A 115 -0.53 -7.92 0.62
CA SER A 115 -0.37 -9.08 1.49
C SER A 115 1.09 -9.51 1.63
N ASP A 116 1.83 -9.63 0.53
CA ASP A 116 3.25 -10.00 0.52
C ASP A 116 4.11 -8.95 1.23
N ALA A 117 3.86 -7.67 0.96
CA ALA A 117 4.57 -6.57 1.59
C ALA A 117 4.34 -6.56 3.12
N LEU A 118 3.10 -6.78 3.56
CA LEU A 118 2.74 -6.89 4.97
C LEU A 118 3.38 -8.11 5.62
N ALA A 119 3.32 -9.27 4.96
CA ALA A 119 3.89 -10.50 5.49
C ALA A 119 5.41 -10.39 5.64
N HIS A 120 6.08 -9.76 4.67
CA HIS A 120 7.51 -9.46 4.75
C HIS A 120 7.83 -8.49 5.89
N ALA A 121 7.08 -7.39 6.02
CA ALA A 121 7.31 -6.39 7.06
C ALA A 121 7.10 -6.93 8.48
N LEU A 122 6.18 -7.89 8.66
CA LEU A 122 5.82 -8.45 9.96
C LEU A 122 6.48 -9.80 10.25
N GLY A 123 7.13 -10.41 9.26
CA GLY A 123 7.74 -11.74 9.36
C GLY A 123 6.75 -12.89 9.50
N ARG A 124 5.47 -12.67 9.17
CA ARG A 124 4.38 -13.66 9.28
C ARG A 124 3.21 -13.30 8.36
N PRO A 125 2.40 -14.28 7.90
CA PRO A 125 1.17 -14.00 7.18
C PRO A 125 0.21 -13.11 7.99
N VAL A 126 -0.51 -12.22 7.30
CA VAL A 126 -1.48 -11.31 7.93
C VAL A 126 -2.90 -11.84 7.75
N PRO A 127 -3.69 -11.96 8.83
CA PRO A 127 -5.08 -12.37 8.72
C PRO A 127 -5.92 -11.32 8.01
N VAL A 128 -7.03 -11.75 7.44
CA VAL A 128 -8.04 -10.92 6.79
C VAL A 128 -9.32 -11.01 7.60
N ASP A 129 -10.05 -9.91 7.74
CA ASP A 129 -11.36 -9.89 8.41
C ASP A 129 -12.52 -10.28 7.46
N ALA A 130 -13.75 -10.07 7.92
CA ALA A 130 -14.96 -10.42 7.16
C ALA A 130 -15.19 -9.50 5.94
N ASP A 131 -14.70 -8.27 6.00
CA ASP A 131 -14.87 -7.26 4.95
C ASP A 131 -13.74 -7.34 3.91
N GLY A 132 -12.72 -8.15 4.20
CA GLY A 132 -11.57 -8.30 3.33
C GLY A 132 -10.43 -7.37 3.72
N ASP A 133 -10.42 -6.74 4.88
CA ASP A 133 -9.31 -5.88 5.28
C ASP A 133 -8.22 -6.69 5.99
N PHE A 134 -6.96 -6.33 5.76
CA PHE A 134 -5.87 -6.99 6.48
C PHE A 134 -5.80 -6.48 7.92
N VAL A 135 -5.75 -7.40 8.88
CA VAL A 135 -5.72 -7.06 10.30
C VAL A 135 -4.31 -7.19 10.85
N VAL A 136 -3.69 -6.05 11.14
CA VAL A 136 -2.36 -5.95 11.73
C VAL A 136 -2.48 -5.53 13.19
N VAL A 137 -1.65 -6.11 14.07
CA VAL A 137 -1.54 -5.65 15.46
C VAL A 137 -0.20 -4.95 15.65
N LEU A 138 -0.24 -3.66 15.95
CA LEU A 138 0.93 -2.82 16.24
C LEU A 138 0.82 -2.29 17.67
N ASP A 139 1.77 -2.65 18.53
CA ASP A 139 1.85 -2.16 19.92
C ASP A 139 0.53 -2.30 20.73
N SER A 140 -0.11 -3.46 20.61
CA SER A 140 -1.42 -3.79 21.21
C SER A 140 -2.63 -3.05 20.63
N GLN A 141 -2.45 -2.29 19.55
CA GLN A 141 -3.53 -1.66 18.79
C GLN A 141 -3.78 -2.41 17.49
N VAL A 142 -5.06 -2.58 17.15
CA VAL A 142 -5.46 -3.15 15.86
C VAL A 142 -5.38 -2.06 14.80
N VAL A 143 -4.80 -2.40 13.66
CA VAL A 143 -4.70 -1.56 12.46
C VAL A 143 -5.23 -2.36 11.29
N PHE A 144 -6.16 -1.78 10.57
CA PHE A 144 -6.74 -2.35 9.37
C PHE A 144 -6.01 -1.77 8.17
N VAL A 145 -5.61 -2.61 7.22
CA VAL A 145 -5.10 -2.18 5.93
C VAL A 145 -6.19 -2.46 4.91
N VAL A 146 -6.84 -1.38 4.51
CA VAL A 146 -7.98 -1.35 3.59
C VAL A 146 -7.44 -1.07 2.19
N ILE A 147 -8.01 -1.74 1.20
CA ILE A 147 -7.77 -1.43 -0.21
C ILE A 147 -9.11 -0.98 -0.78
N ASP A 148 -9.22 0.31 -1.09
CA ASP A 148 -10.43 0.89 -1.65
C ASP A 148 -10.60 0.49 -3.14
N ASP A 149 -11.83 0.60 -3.66
CA ASP A 149 -12.17 0.27 -5.05
C ASP A 149 -11.39 1.08 -6.09
N ASP A 150 -10.90 2.26 -5.71
CA ASP A 150 -10.09 3.13 -6.55
C ASP A 150 -8.59 2.75 -6.59
N GLY A 151 -8.22 1.67 -5.89
CA GLY A 151 -6.85 1.19 -5.78
C GLY A 151 -5.99 1.97 -4.79
N SER A 152 -6.57 2.84 -3.96
CA SER A 152 -5.86 3.42 -2.81
C SER A 152 -5.76 2.42 -1.65
N ILE A 153 -4.70 2.53 -0.88
CA ILE A 153 -4.44 1.73 0.31
C ILE A 153 -4.53 2.64 1.52
N ARG A 154 -5.35 2.27 2.50
CA ARG A 154 -5.52 3.02 3.74
C ARG A 154 -5.13 2.19 4.95
N LEU A 155 -4.24 2.70 5.77
CA LEU A 155 -3.96 2.17 7.10
C LEU A 155 -4.90 2.88 8.06
N TRP A 156 -5.84 2.16 8.65
CA TRP A 156 -6.89 2.68 9.53
C TRP A 156 -6.72 2.11 10.93
N ALA A 157 -6.51 2.98 11.92
CA ALA A 157 -6.29 2.61 13.31
C ALA A 157 -7.30 3.33 14.22
N PRO A 158 -8.25 2.60 14.83
CA PRO A 158 -9.14 3.18 15.83
C PRO A 158 -8.34 3.47 17.11
N LEU A 159 -8.44 4.70 17.63
CA LEU A 159 -7.66 5.15 18.79
C LEU A 159 -8.53 5.24 20.04
N LEU A 160 -9.65 5.97 19.95
CA LEU A 160 -10.60 6.20 21.03
C LEU A 160 -12.03 5.98 20.52
N HIS A 161 -12.88 5.34 21.33
CA HIS A 161 -14.21 4.91 20.91
C HIS A 161 -15.36 5.81 21.41
N ALA A 162 -15.05 6.78 22.27
CA ALA A 162 -16.00 7.75 22.77
C ALA A 162 -15.26 9.03 23.16
N ILE A 163 -15.70 10.16 22.61
CA ILE A 163 -15.29 11.52 22.98
C ILE A 163 -16.56 12.27 23.39
N PRO A 164 -16.60 12.86 24.61
CA PRO A 164 -17.77 13.55 25.13
C PRO A 164 -18.24 14.69 24.24
N GLU A 165 -19.55 14.94 24.22
CA GLU A 165 -20.10 16.16 23.63
C GLU A 165 -19.75 17.38 24.49
N ASN A 166 -19.72 18.55 23.86
CA ASN A 166 -19.34 19.81 24.52
C ASN A 166 -20.27 20.16 25.70
N ASP A 167 -21.55 19.78 25.63
CA ASP A 167 -22.58 20.15 26.61
C ASP A 167 -22.86 19.02 27.63
N THR A 168 -21.92 18.08 27.79
CA THR A 168 -22.07 16.99 28.76
C THR A 168 -22.17 17.56 30.18
N PRO A 169 -23.21 17.25 30.97
CA PRO A 169 -23.37 17.77 32.32
C PRO A 169 -22.15 17.44 33.20
N GLY A 170 -21.49 18.48 33.72
CA GLY A 170 -20.28 18.34 34.54
C GLY A 170 -18.95 18.39 33.76
N ALA A 171 -18.99 18.54 32.42
CA ALA A 171 -17.78 18.79 31.63
C ALA A 171 -17.25 20.21 31.86
N THR A 172 -15.93 20.36 31.89
CA THR A 172 -15.28 21.67 31.87
C THR A 172 -15.66 22.44 30.60
N PRO A 173 -15.81 23.78 30.64
CA PRO A 173 -16.17 24.59 29.47
C PRO A 173 -15.14 24.55 28.31
N ALA A 174 -14.02 23.87 28.51
CA ALA A 174 -12.97 23.61 27.54
C ALA A 174 -12.76 22.11 27.27
N ALA A 175 -13.76 21.25 27.53
CA ALA A 175 -13.71 19.81 27.30
C ALA A 175 -14.61 19.37 26.13
N GLY A 176 -14.48 18.10 25.74
CA GLY A 176 -15.31 17.49 24.70
C GLY A 176 -14.83 17.77 23.27
N ARG A 177 -15.72 17.60 22.29
CA ARG A 177 -15.36 17.61 20.85
C ARG A 177 -14.64 18.88 20.38
N THR A 178 -14.97 20.06 20.90
CA THR A 178 -14.28 21.32 20.51
C THR A 178 -12.83 21.32 20.97
N HIS A 179 -12.56 20.82 22.18
CA HIS A 179 -11.19 20.66 22.69
C HIS A 179 -10.42 19.63 21.86
N ALA A 180 -11.05 18.48 21.60
CA ALA A 180 -10.47 17.44 20.76
C ALA A 180 -10.06 17.97 19.37
N LEU A 181 -10.86 18.84 18.75
CA LEU A 181 -10.52 19.47 17.46
C LEU A 181 -9.30 20.40 17.54
N ALA A 182 -9.13 21.13 18.64
CA ALA A 182 -7.93 21.96 18.86
C ALA A 182 -6.68 21.07 19.03
N GLU A 183 -6.80 20.01 19.83
CA GLU A 183 -5.74 19.03 20.07
C GLU A 183 -5.34 18.28 18.80
N LEU A 184 -6.31 17.94 17.94
CA LEU A 184 -6.09 17.33 16.64
C LEU A 184 -5.20 18.19 15.73
N THR A 185 -5.37 19.52 15.77
CA THR A 185 -4.55 20.44 14.98
C THR A 185 -3.07 20.35 15.35
N GLU A 186 -2.76 20.33 16.65
CA GLU A 186 -1.39 20.18 17.11
C GLU A 186 -0.85 18.78 16.79
N LEU A 187 -1.65 17.74 17.04
CA LEU A 187 -1.25 16.37 16.82
C LEU A 187 -0.91 16.08 15.35
N ASN A 188 -1.75 16.55 14.42
CA ASN A 188 -1.51 16.42 12.98
C ASN A 188 -0.30 17.24 12.51
N ARG A 189 0.07 18.31 13.21
CA ARG A 189 1.32 19.05 12.95
C ARG A 189 2.55 18.27 13.40
N THR A 190 2.47 17.59 14.55
CA THR A 190 3.56 16.74 15.06
C THR A 190 3.77 15.49 14.21
N TRP A 191 2.69 14.93 13.66
CA TRP A 191 2.70 13.71 12.86
C TRP A 191 2.21 13.97 11.43
N PRO A 192 3.01 14.63 10.57
CA PRO A 192 2.55 15.13 9.27
C PRO A 192 2.14 14.04 8.26
N HIS A 193 2.52 12.78 8.52
CA HIS A 193 2.17 11.63 7.67
C HIS A 193 1.00 10.81 8.21
N ILE A 194 0.46 11.17 9.37
CA ILE A 194 -0.64 10.46 10.02
C ILE A 194 -1.73 11.48 10.26
N LYS A 195 -2.87 11.25 9.62
CA LYS A 195 -4.03 12.12 9.80
C LYS A 195 -4.89 11.52 10.89
N VAL A 196 -5.00 12.22 12.01
CA VAL A 196 -5.94 11.88 13.06
C VAL A 196 -7.22 12.68 12.83
N VAL A 197 -8.35 11.97 12.80
CA VAL A 197 -9.66 12.53 12.52
C VAL A 197 -10.65 12.14 13.61
N LEU A 198 -11.60 13.05 13.86
CA LEU A 198 -12.78 12.78 14.65
C LEU A 198 -13.90 12.36 13.70
N VAL A 199 -14.34 11.11 13.79
CA VAL A 199 -15.50 10.59 13.06
C VAL A 199 -16.58 10.33 14.10
N GLU A 200 -17.64 11.14 14.06
CA GLU A 200 -18.71 11.14 15.08
C GLU A 200 -18.15 11.42 16.49
N ASP A 201 -18.04 10.40 17.34
CA ASP A 201 -17.47 10.45 18.68
C ASP A 201 -16.17 9.63 18.81
N ARG A 202 -15.57 9.22 17.69
CA ARG A 202 -14.40 8.34 17.66
C ARG A 202 -13.18 9.03 17.10
N LEU A 203 -12.05 8.76 17.73
CA LEU A 203 -10.76 9.19 17.21
C LEU A 203 -10.13 8.07 16.41
N VAL A 204 -9.74 8.37 15.19
CA VAL A 204 -9.14 7.42 14.26
C VAL A 204 -7.87 8.03 13.67
N ALA A 205 -6.80 7.26 13.56
CA ALA A 205 -5.65 7.58 12.74
C ALA A 205 -5.78 6.92 11.37
N THR A 206 -5.52 7.69 10.31
CA THR A 206 -5.46 7.20 8.94
C THR A 206 -4.14 7.59 8.28
N VAL A 207 -3.64 6.70 7.43
CA VAL A 207 -2.54 6.95 6.51
C VAL A 207 -2.94 6.43 5.15
N ASP A 208 -2.94 7.29 4.14
CA ASP A 208 -3.30 6.93 2.76
C ASP A 208 -2.04 6.75 1.90
N LEU A 209 -2.06 5.74 1.03
CA LEU A 209 -1.00 5.38 0.09
C LEU A 209 -1.62 5.07 -1.28
N LEU A 210 -0.98 5.52 -2.35
CA LEU A 210 -1.38 5.15 -3.71
C LEU A 210 -0.97 3.71 -4.02
N GLY A 211 -1.89 2.90 -4.55
CA GLY A 211 -1.61 1.54 -5.03
C GLY A 211 -1.12 1.47 -6.48
N ASP A 212 -1.09 2.59 -7.20
CA ASP A 212 -0.59 2.65 -8.58
C ASP A 212 0.34 3.86 -8.81
N PRO A 213 1.67 3.65 -8.94
CA PRO A 213 2.38 2.39 -8.76
C PRO A 213 2.53 2.02 -7.27
N PHE A 214 2.23 0.76 -6.91
CA PHE A 214 2.48 0.28 -5.55
C PHE A 214 3.96 0.00 -5.30
N VAL A 215 4.50 0.59 -4.23
CA VAL A 215 5.87 0.38 -3.77
C VAL A 215 5.85 -0.23 -2.36
N PRO A 216 6.17 -1.54 -2.20
CA PRO A 216 6.12 -2.24 -0.90
C PRO A 216 6.89 -1.55 0.23
N ARG A 217 8.00 -0.88 -0.12
CA ARG A 217 8.82 -0.14 0.84
C ARG A 217 8.06 1.03 1.47
N HIS A 218 7.22 1.74 0.72
CA HIS A 218 6.44 2.86 1.26
C HIS A 218 5.44 2.37 2.31
N LEU A 219 4.74 1.26 2.05
CA LEU A 219 3.85 0.64 3.03
C LEU A 219 4.60 0.26 4.31
N SER A 220 5.77 -0.37 4.17
CA SER A 220 6.62 -0.76 5.31
C SER A 220 7.08 0.44 6.14
N GLU A 221 7.50 1.53 5.49
CA GLU A 221 7.92 2.76 6.17
C GLU A 221 6.75 3.46 6.88
N LEU A 222 5.56 3.49 6.27
CA LEU A 222 4.36 4.05 6.86
C LEU A 222 3.87 3.23 8.07
N LEU A 223 3.95 1.89 8.00
CA LEU A 223 3.67 1.02 9.15
C LEU A 223 4.60 1.30 10.33
N GLN A 224 5.89 1.52 10.08
CA GLN A 224 6.83 1.87 11.16
C GLN A 224 6.54 3.24 11.77
N ARG A 225 6.17 4.23 10.95
CA ARG A 225 5.76 5.56 11.44
C ARG A 225 4.47 5.47 12.26
N LEU A 226 3.47 4.73 11.77
CA LEU A 226 2.23 4.49 12.48
C LEU A 226 2.48 3.76 13.79
N LYS A 227 3.32 2.71 13.80
CA LYS A 227 3.76 2.04 15.02
C LYS A 227 4.37 3.04 16.02
N GLY A 228 5.28 3.90 15.57
CA GLY A 228 5.87 4.95 16.40
C GLY A 228 4.83 5.88 17.01
N PHE A 229 3.84 6.30 16.23
CA PHE A 229 2.71 7.10 16.74
C PHE A 229 1.86 6.34 17.75
N LEU A 230 1.51 5.08 17.48
CA LEU A 230 0.66 4.27 18.34
C LEU A 230 1.28 4.03 19.74
N THR A 231 2.60 4.03 19.85
CA THR A 231 3.29 3.97 21.17
C THR A 231 2.98 5.17 22.07
N VAL A 232 2.56 6.30 21.48
CA VAL A 232 2.17 7.53 22.21
C VAL A 232 0.68 7.50 22.58
N VAL A 233 -0.11 6.58 22.01
CA VAL A 233 -1.54 6.44 22.28
C VAL A 233 -1.73 5.62 23.55
N ASP A 234 -1.44 6.24 24.69
CA ASP A 234 -1.55 5.66 26.03
C ASP A 234 -2.78 6.21 26.80
N GLU A 235 -2.87 5.97 28.10
CA GLU A 235 -3.92 6.57 28.95
C GLU A 235 -3.81 8.10 29.03
N ARG A 236 -2.60 8.66 28.95
CA ARG A 236 -2.40 10.10 28.97
C ARG A 236 -2.92 10.73 27.67
N PHE A 237 -2.74 10.05 26.55
CA PHE A 237 -3.37 10.42 25.29
C PHE A 237 -4.89 10.43 25.42
N ALA A 238 -5.49 9.37 25.96
CA ALA A 238 -6.94 9.32 26.17
C ALA A 238 -7.45 10.49 27.03
N ARG A 239 -6.78 10.78 28.14
CA ARG A 239 -7.09 11.93 29.01
C ARG A 239 -6.96 13.28 28.30
N ARG A 240 -6.00 13.44 27.38
CA ARG A 240 -5.83 14.67 26.58
C ARG A 240 -7.06 14.96 25.71
N PHE A 241 -7.76 13.92 25.27
CA PHE A 241 -8.96 14.03 24.43
C PHE A 241 -10.27 13.84 25.22
N ASP A 242 -10.21 13.74 26.55
CA ASP A 242 -11.33 13.34 27.41
C ASP A 242 -12.01 12.02 26.96
N GLY A 243 -11.27 11.16 26.25
CA GLY A 243 -11.83 10.02 25.53
C GLY A 243 -11.57 8.67 26.19
N VAL A 244 -12.25 7.63 25.67
CA VAL A 244 -12.16 6.25 26.18
C VAL A 244 -11.42 5.35 25.19
N ARG A 245 -10.49 4.52 25.70
CA ARG A 245 -9.68 3.60 24.88
C ARG A 245 -10.42 2.29 24.61
N TYR A 246 -10.11 1.69 23.47
CA TYR A 246 -10.47 0.29 23.22
C TYR A 246 -9.72 -0.62 24.21
N GLY A 247 -10.45 -1.42 24.98
CA GLY A 247 -9.88 -2.43 25.89
C GLY A 247 -9.57 -1.98 27.34
N SER A 248 -9.91 -0.76 27.75
CA SER A 248 -9.70 -0.28 29.14
C SER A 248 -10.77 -0.73 30.15
N ASP A 249 -11.68 -1.63 29.77
CA ASP A 249 -12.77 -2.14 30.63
C ASP A 249 -12.41 -3.49 31.29
N ARG A 250 -11.17 -3.60 31.80
CA ARG A 250 -10.85 -4.60 32.83
C ARG A 250 -10.92 -3.86 34.17
N ASP A 251 -11.94 -4.22 34.96
CA ASP A 251 -12.23 -3.77 36.32
C ASP A 251 -12.94 -2.41 36.46
N ARG A 252 -14.13 -2.27 35.87
CA ARG A 252 -15.23 -1.78 36.71
C ARG A 252 -15.74 -2.99 37.46
N ASP A 253 -15.34 -3.10 38.72
CA ASP A 253 -16.03 -3.92 39.72
C ASP A 253 -17.52 -3.76 39.47
N VAL A 254 -18.15 -4.83 39.02
CA VAL A 254 -19.59 -4.98 39.13
C VAL A 254 -19.80 -5.12 40.63
N ASP A 255 -20.06 -4.01 41.31
CA ASP A 255 -20.72 -3.99 42.62
C ASP A 255 -22.08 -4.67 42.40
N LEU A 256 -22.07 -6.00 42.46
CA LEU A 256 -23.28 -6.77 42.69
C LEU A 256 -23.76 -6.33 44.07
N PRO A 257 -24.96 -5.74 44.19
CA PRO A 257 -25.46 -5.36 45.50
C PRO A 257 -25.54 -6.63 46.37
N GLU A 258 -24.72 -6.67 47.43
CA GLU A 258 -24.89 -7.60 48.54
C GLU A 258 -26.29 -7.36 49.13
N GLY A 259 -27.18 -8.31 48.87
CA GLY A 259 -28.58 -8.19 49.26
C GLY A 259 -29.40 -9.42 48.90
N SER A 260 -28.87 -10.62 49.16
CA SER A 260 -29.70 -11.82 49.22
C SER A 260 -30.59 -11.75 50.46
N VAL A 261 -31.78 -11.19 50.33
CA VAL A 261 -32.91 -11.49 51.22
C VAL A 261 -34.12 -11.75 50.33
N LEU A 262 -34.29 -13.02 49.94
CA LEU A 262 -35.60 -13.52 49.57
C LEU A 262 -36.30 -13.91 50.87
N ASP A 263 -37.13 -13.01 51.38
CA ASP A 263 -38.21 -13.36 52.30
C ASP A 263 -39.24 -14.18 51.51
N GLU A 264 -39.43 -15.45 51.87
CA GLU A 264 -40.62 -16.22 51.49
C GLU A 264 -41.79 -15.81 52.40
N PRO A 265 -42.99 -15.52 51.85
CA PRO A 265 -44.21 -15.62 52.62
C PRO A 265 -44.91 -16.96 52.34
N ASN A 266 -45.04 -17.71 53.44
CA ASN A 266 -45.98 -18.76 53.80
C ASN A 266 -47.18 -19.03 52.87
#